data_AF-A0A962IWC7-F1
#
_entry.id   AF-A0A962IWC7-F1
#
_cell.length_a   1.000
_cell.length_b   1.000
_cell.length_c   1.000
_cell.angle_alpha   90.00
_cell.angle_beta   90.00
_cell.angle_gamma   90.00
#
_symmetry.space_group_name_H-M   'P 1'
#
loop_
_entity.id
_entity.type
_entity.pdbx_description
1 polymer ?
#
loop_
_entity_poly.entity_id
_entity_poly.type
_entity_poly.pdbx_seq_one_letter_code
_entity_poly.pdbx_strand_id
1 'polypeptide(L)'
;MNNIRPEKNPVYWFYGSASVAFGIKNNAFSYLLLIYSTQVLGIPGYLAAMALAIAMAWDAVSDLLLGHWSDKTQSRLGRRHPFMYAGFVMLPLSFYALFNPLFELSDTMAWWYLLAAAILIRTAVTLVEVPSVALLPDLVKDYDERNKWLVLRHSFGWYGGNGIHVINMAIWVGAFGVAS
;
A
#
# COMPACT_ATOMS: atom_id res chain seq x y z
N MET A 1 25.79 8.53 25.89
CA MET A 1 25.09 7.44 25.16
C MET A 1 25.36 7.64 23.69
N ASN A 2 25.95 6.66 23.02
CA ASN A 2 26.53 6.84 21.68
C ASN A 2 25.49 7.31 20.67
N ASN A 3 25.64 8.56 20.23
CA ASN A 3 24.88 9.18 19.15
C ASN A 3 25.35 8.58 17.82
N ILE A 4 25.03 7.30 17.60
CA ILE A 4 25.30 6.64 16.32
C ILE A 4 24.30 7.25 15.35
N ARG A 5 24.80 7.95 14.34
CA ARG A 5 23.94 8.56 13.32
C ARG A 5 23.00 7.49 12.74
N PRO A 6 21.69 7.79 12.57
CA PRO A 6 20.69 6.80 12.15
C PRO A 6 21.04 6.13 10.81
N GLU A 7 21.69 6.88 9.93
CA GLU A 7 22.20 6.42 8.62
C GLU A 7 23.16 5.20 8.69
N LYS A 8 23.83 4.99 9.83
CA LYS A 8 24.75 3.86 10.03
C LYS A 8 24.04 2.57 10.45
N ASN A 9 22.76 2.64 10.82
CA ASN A 9 21.98 1.47 11.19
C ASN A 9 21.28 0.91 9.95
N PRO A 10 21.51 -0.36 9.54
CA PRO A 10 20.83 -0.94 8.38
C PRO A 10 19.31 -0.97 8.55
N VAL A 11 18.79 -1.05 9.79
CA VAL A 11 17.34 -1.02 10.07
C VAL A 11 16.70 0.29 9.63
N TYR A 12 17.43 1.41 9.62
CA TYR A 12 16.97 2.71 9.14
C TYR A 12 16.55 2.65 7.67
N TRP A 13 17.39 2.03 6.84
CA TRP A 13 17.16 1.88 5.42
C TRP A 13 16.04 0.88 5.10
N PHE A 14 15.98 -0.25 5.82
CA PHE A 14 14.90 -1.23 5.66
C PHE A 14 13.53 -0.67 6.09
N TYR A 15 13.50 0.13 7.16
CA TYR A 15 12.29 0.81 7.60
C TYR A 15 11.80 1.83 6.55
N GLY A 16 12.73 2.59 5.96
CA GLY A 16 12.42 3.53 4.90
C GLY A 16 11.91 2.86 3.62
N SER A 17 12.61 1.82 3.14
CA SER A 17 12.30 1.14 1.88
C SER A 17 10.96 0.39 1.91
N ALA A 18 10.50 -0.06 3.07
CA ALA A 18 9.16 -0.64 3.23
C ALA A 18 8.05 0.32 2.76
N SER A 19 8.29 1.63 2.80
CA SER A 19 7.35 2.65 2.35
C SER A 19 7.11 2.68 0.84
N VAL A 20 8.08 2.19 0.06
CA VAL A 20 8.02 2.18 -1.41
C VAL A 20 6.78 1.42 -1.89
N ALA A 21 6.48 0.27 -1.28
CA ALA A 21 5.31 -0.54 -1.63
C ALA A 21 3.99 0.24 -1.45
N PHE A 22 3.86 1.02 -0.37
CA PHE A 22 2.69 1.87 -0.15
C PHE A 22 2.61 2.97 -1.19
N GLY A 23 3.74 3.61 -1.50
CA GLY A 23 3.84 4.60 -2.57
C GLY A 23 3.33 4.06 -3.90
N ILE A 24 3.78 2.87 -4.31
CA ILE A 24 3.36 2.21 -5.55
C ILE A 24 1.86 1.96 -5.56
N LYS A 25 1.33 1.32 -4.50
CA LYS A 25 -0.12 1.07 -4.37
C LYS A 25 -0.92 2.37 -4.46
N ASN A 26 -0.49 3.42 -3.76
CA ASN A 26 -1.22 4.68 -3.74
C ASN A 26 -1.28 5.33 -5.12
N ASN A 27 -0.17 5.33 -5.85
CA ASN A 27 -0.14 5.82 -7.24
C ASN A 27 -1.03 4.96 -8.16
N ALA A 28 -1.01 3.64 -8.02
CA ALA A 28 -1.88 2.75 -8.81
C ALA A 28 -3.38 3.02 -8.54
N PHE A 29 -3.76 3.24 -7.29
CA PHE A 29 -5.14 3.53 -6.92
C PHE A 29 -5.61 4.92 -7.37
N SER A 30 -4.73 5.92 -7.26
CA SER A 30 -5.07 7.30 -7.63
C SER A 30 -5.18 7.50 -9.15
N TYR A 31 -4.33 6.85 -9.95
CA TYR A 31 -4.24 7.13 -11.39
C TYR A 31 -4.77 5.99 -12.27
N LEU A 32 -4.42 4.74 -11.97
CA LEU A 32 -4.68 3.62 -12.87
C LEU A 32 -6.01 2.94 -12.60
N LEU A 33 -6.44 2.86 -11.35
CA LEU A 33 -7.57 2.03 -10.96
C LEU A 33 -8.91 2.47 -11.58
N LEU A 34 -9.14 3.77 -11.68
CA LEU A 34 -10.35 4.29 -12.34
C LEU A 34 -10.33 4.05 -13.85
N ILE A 35 -9.17 4.22 -14.49
CA ILE A 35 -8.98 3.94 -15.91
C ILE A 35 -9.16 2.44 -16.17
N TYR A 36 -8.54 1.58 -15.37
CA TYR A 36 -8.66 0.13 -15.47
C TYR A 36 -10.11 -0.34 -15.29
N SER A 37 -10.81 0.15 -14.26
CA SER A 37 -12.20 -0.23 -14.03
C SER A 37 -13.15 0.22 -15.15
N THR A 38 -12.92 1.38 -15.75
CA THR A 38 -13.78 1.89 -16.84
C THR A 38 -13.42 1.33 -18.21
N GLN A 39 -12.14 1.29 -18.56
CA GLN A 39 -11.66 0.93 -19.90
C GLN A 39 -11.42 -0.57 -20.07
N VAL A 40 -11.00 -1.28 -19.02
CA VAL A 40 -10.67 -2.72 -19.10
C VAL A 40 -11.84 -3.56 -18.60
N LEU A 41 -12.41 -3.22 -17.44
CA LEU A 41 -13.55 -3.96 -16.89
C LEU A 41 -14.91 -3.49 -17.43
N GLY A 42 -14.96 -2.41 -18.20
CA GLY A 42 -16.20 -1.87 -18.78
C GLY A 42 -17.20 -1.33 -17.75
N ILE A 43 -16.77 -1.11 -16.50
CA ILE A 43 -17.65 -0.67 -15.41
C ILE A 43 -17.90 0.84 -15.57
N PRO A 44 -19.16 1.31 -15.49
CA PRO A 44 -19.46 2.74 -15.47
C PRO A 44 -18.69 3.47 -14.35
N GLY A 45 -18.11 4.64 -14.67
CA GLY A 45 -17.24 5.38 -13.75
C GLY A 45 -17.87 5.71 -12.39
N TYR A 46 -19.19 5.95 -12.34
CA TYR A 46 -19.89 6.20 -11.08
C TYR A 46 -19.94 4.97 -10.16
N LEU A 47 -20.09 3.77 -10.72
CA LEU A 47 -20.06 2.51 -9.96
C LEU A 47 -18.65 2.21 -9.46
N ALA A 48 -17.63 2.43 -10.31
CA ALA A 48 -16.24 2.30 -9.90
C ALA A 48 -15.91 3.24 -8.74
N ALA A 49 -16.28 4.52 -8.85
CA ALA A 49 -16.10 5.50 -7.77
C ALA A 49 -16.81 5.08 -6.47
N MET A 50 -18.04 4.57 -6.56
CA MET A 50 -18.78 4.04 -5.41
C MET A 50 -18.06 2.87 -4.74
N ALA A 51 -17.52 1.91 -5.51
CA ALA A 51 -16.74 0.80 -4.96
C ALA A 51 -15.48 1.31 -4.23
N LEU A 52 -14.77 2.28 -4.83
CA LEU A 52 -13.59 2.88 -4.22
C LEU A 52 -13.90 3.65 -2.94
N ALA A 53 -15.04 4.32 -2.88
CA ALA A 53 -15.52 5.03 -1.69
C ALA A 53 -15.88 4.07 -0.56
N ILE A 54 -16.60 2.98 -0.87
CA ILE A 54 -16.91 1.92 0.12
C ILE A 54 -15.63 1.31 0.67
N ALA A 55 -14.69 0.97 -0.21
CA ALA A 55 -13.41 0.41 0.21
C ALA A 55 -12.57 1.42 1.03
N MET A 56 -12.69 2.73 0.78
CA MET A 56 -12.08 3.77 1.62
C MET A 56 -12.72 3.85 3.00
N ALA A 57 -14.04 3.73 3.10
CA ALA A 57 -14.73 3.67 4.39
C ALA A 57 -14.32 2.43 5.19
N TRP A 58 -14.13 1.29 4.51
CA TRP A 58 -13.60 0.08 5.13
C TRP A 58 -12.18 0.28 5.68
N ASP A 59 -11.31 0.97 4.94
CA ASP A 59 -9.93 1.29 5.35
C ASP A 59 -9.89 1.90 6.76
N ALA A 60 -10.72 2.92 6.99
CA ALA A 60 -10.82 3.60 8.27
C ALA A 60 -11.26 2.66 9.41
N VAL A 61 -12.12 1.68 9.11
CA VAL A 61 -12.53 0.67 10.10
C VAL A 61 -11.41 -0.34 10.34
N SER A 62 -10.77 -0.85 9.29
CA SER A 62 -9.67 -1.81 9.41
C SER A 62 -8.48 -1.22 10.17
N ASP A 63 -8.19 0.07 9.99
CA ASP A 63 -7.11 0.77 10.70
C ASP A 63 -7.35 0.77 12.21
N LEU A 64 -8.58 1.08 12.64
CA LEU A 64 -8.96 1.07 14.06
C LEU A 64 -8.90 -0.34 14.66
N LEU A 65 -9.43 -1.33 13.94
CA LEU A 65 -9.42 -2.73 14.38
C LEU A 65 -8.00 -3.25 14.52
N LEU A 66 -7.14 -2.99 13.53
CA LEU A 66 -5.75 -3.44 13.56
C LEU A 66 -4.90 -2.67 14.58
N GLY A 67 -5.17 -1.40 14.82
CA GLY A 67 -4.59 -0.67 15.94
C GLY A 67 -4.86 -1.39 17.26
N HIS A 68 -6.14 -1.72 17.51
CA HIS A 68 -6.54 -2.42 18.74
C HIS A 68 -5.96 -3.84 18.86
N TRP A 69 -6.01 -4.62 17.77
CA TRP A 69 -5.53 -6.01 17.77
C TRP A 69 -4.00 -6.10 17.83
N SER A 70 -3.29 -5.22 17.13
CA SER A 70 -1.83 -5.22 17.12
C SER A 70 -1.25 -4.92 18.51
N ASP A 71 -1.93 -4.09 19.29
CA ASP A 71 -1.54 -3.83 20.67
C ASP A 71 -1.83 -5.02 21.58
N LYS A 72 -2.92 -5.77 21.39
CA LYS A 72 -3.24 -6.92 22.27
C LYS A 72 -2.50 -8.21 21.92
N THR A 73 -1.93 -8.32 20.73
CA THR A 73 -1.35 -9.58 20.25
C THR A 73 -0.02 -9.88 20.93
N GLN A 74 0.09 -11.03 21.59
CA GLN A 74 1.35 -11.56 22.11
C GLN A 74 1.75 -12.77 21.26
N SER A 75 2.77 -12.61 20.42
CA SER A 75 3.32 -13.70 19.60
C SER A 75 4.80 -13.94 19.89
N ARG A 76 5.28 -15.16 19.62
CA ARG A 76 6.70 -15.52 19.75
C ARG A 76 7.63 -14.73 18.83
N LEU A 77 7.10 -14.18 17.73
CA LEU A 77 7.82 -13.35 16.76
C LEU A 77 7.77 -11.85 17.11
N GLY A 78 7.14 -11.49 18.24
CA GLY A 78 6.87 -10.11 18.64
C GLY A 78 5.41 -9.70 18.41
N ARG A 79 4.97 -8.61 19.03
CA ARG A 79 3.55 -8.17 19.02
C ARG A 79 3.05 -7.75 17.64
N ARG A 80 3.95 -7.21 16.79
CA ARG A 80 3.59 -6.49 15.55
C ARG A 80 4.04 -7.19 14.26
N HIS A 81 5.04 -8.08 14.34
CA HIS A 81 5.59 -8.79 13.18
C HIS A 81 4.62 -9.76 12.48
N PRO A 82 3.74 -10.51 13.16
CA PRO A 82 2.82 -11.44 12.48
C PRO A 82 1.89 -10.74 11.47
N PHE A 83 1.39 -9.55 11.82
CA PHE A 83 0.55 -8.75 10.92
C PHE A 83 1.33 -8.26 9.71
N MET A 84 2.57 -7.80 9.92
CA MET A 84 3.44 -7.38 8.82
C MET A 84 3.75 -8.52 7.85
N TYR A 85 3.97 -9.75 8.35
CA TYR A 85 4.19 -10.91 7.49
C TYR A 85 2.94 -11.32 6.72
N ALA A 86 1.77 -11.28 7.36
CA ALA A 86 0.50 -11.53 6.69
C ALA A 86 0.26 -10.50 5.56
N GLY A 87 0.45 -9.21 5.86
CA GLY A 87 0.33 -8.14 4.87
C GLY A 87 1.36 -8.23 3.75
N PHE A 88 2.61 -8.63 4.06
CA PHE A 88 3.67 -8.83 3.06
C PHE A 88 3.29 -9.89 2.00
N VAL A 89 2.57 -10.94 2.38
CA VAL A 89 2.09 -11.96 1.44
C VAL A 89 0.80 -11.51 0.75
N MET A 90 -0.12 -10.93 1.51
CA MET A 90 -1.45 -10.58 1.02
C MET A 90 -1.44 -9.40 0.04
N LEU A 91 -0.53 -8.42 0.22
CA LEU A 91 -0.43 -7.23 -0.62
C LEU A 91 -0.05 -7.55 -2.08
N PRO A 92 1.05 -8.25 -2.39
CA PRO A 92 1.40 -8.57 -3.78
C PRO A 92 0.37 -9.50 -4.44
N LEU A 93 -0.20 -10.45 -3.70
CA LEU A 93 -1.23 -11.35 -4.21
C LEU A 93 -2.50 -10.59 -4.60
N SER A 94 -2.97 -9.71 -3.73
CA SER A 94 -4.16 -8.89 -3.99
C SER A 94 -3.93 -7.87 -5.09
N PHE A 95 -2.74 -7.26 -5.15
CA PHE A 95 -2.35 -6.35 -6.23
C PHE A 95 -2.30 -7.07 -7.60
N TYR A 96 -1.72 -8.28 -7.65
CA TYR A 96 -1.70 -9.09 -8.86
C TYR A 96 -3.11 -9.48 -9.30
N ALA A 97 -3.94 -9.98 -8.37
CA ALA A 97 -5.31 -10.36 -8.66
C ALA A 97 -6.14 -9.18 -9.19
N LEU A 98 -5.97 -7.97 -8.65
CA LEU A 98 -6.72 -6.80 -9.10
C LEU A 98 -6.51 -6.50 -10.59
N PHE A 99 -5.27 -6.59 -11.09
CA PHE A 99 -4.96 -6.28 -12.49
C PHE A 99 -5.05 -7.50 -13.42
N ASN A 100 -4.96 -8.71 -12.88
CA ASN A 100 -5.09 -9.95 -13.62
C ASN A 100 -6.18 -10.84 -12.99
N PRO A 101 -7.46 -10.73 -13.44
CA PRO A 101 -8.53 -11.53 -12.91
C PRO A 101 -8.29 -13.03 -13.19
N LEU A 102 -8.37 -13.85 -12.14
CA LEU A 102 -8.10 -15.29 -12.20
C LEU A 102 -9.23 -16.10 -12.86
N PHE A 103 -10.35 -15.46 -13.17
CA PHE A 103 -11.54 -16.05 -13.77
C PHE A 103 -12.22 -15.03 -14.68
N GLU A 104 -13.00 -15.53 -15.64
CA GLU A 104 -13.78 -14.68 -16.54
C GLU A 104 -14.81 -13.88 -15.75
N LEU A 105 -14.78 -12.56 -15.93
CA LEU A 105 -15.69 -11.64 -15.28
C LEU A 105 -16.88 -11.37 -16.19
N SER A 106 -18.07 -11.75 -15.74
CA SER A 106 -19.32 -11.23 -16.30
C SER A 106 -19.51 -9.76 -15.86
N ASP A 107 -20.19 -8.96 -16.67
CA ASP A 107 -20.51 -7.55 -16.39
C ASP A 107 -21.11 -7.33 -14.99
N THR A 108 -21.95 -8.26 -14.52
CA THR A 108 -22.57 -8.18 -13.19
C THR A 108 -21.57 -8.45 -12.07
N MET A 109 -20.57 -9.30 -12.31
CA MET A 109 -19.57 -9.69 -11.32
C MET A 109 -18.37 -8.74 -11.28
N ALA A 110 -18.11 -8.00 -12.36
CA ALA A 110 -16.99 -7.08 -12.47
C ALA A 110 -16.98 -6.03 -11.34
N TRP A 111 -18.15 -5.48 -10.98
CA TRP A 111 -18.26 -4.51 -9.90
C TRP A 111 -17.95 -5.11 -8.52
N TRP A 112 -18.52 -6.27 -8.22
CA TRP A 112 -18.26 -6.99 -6.96
C TRP A 112 -16.81 -7.42 -6.84
N TYR A 113 -16.21 -7.82 -7.95
CA TYR A 113 -14.79 -8.14 -8.03
C TYR A 113 -13.92 -6.92 -7.70
N LEU A 114 -14.19 -5.78 -8.35
CA LEU A 114 -13.49 -4.53 -8.09
C LEU A 114 -13.60 -4.11 -6.61
N LEU A 115 -14.80 -4.19 -6.04
CA LEU A 115 -15.04 -3.87 -4.63
C LEU A 115 -14.24 -4.80 -3.70
N ALA A 116 -14.33 -6.11 -3.91
CA ALA A 116 -13.65 -7.10 -3.09
C ALA A 116 -12.12 -6.95 -3.19
N ALA A 117 -11.58 -6.78 -4.40
CA ALA A 117 -10.16 -6.57 -4.62
C ALA A 117 -9.67 -5.25 -3.99
N ALA A 118 -10.45 -4.17 -4.09
CA ALA A 118 -10.12 -2.89 -3.47
C ALA A 118 -10.10 -2.98 -1.94
N ILE A 119 -11.06 -3.69 -1.33
CA ILE A 119 -11.10 -3.96 0.12
C ILE A 119 -9.90 -4.82 0.54
N LEU A 120 -9.58 -5.86 -0.24
CA LEU A 120 -8.51 -6.79 0.06
C LEU A 120 -7.14 -6.10 0.05
N ILE A 121 -6.84 -5.31 -0.99
CA ILE A 121 -5.59 -4.55 -1.08
C ILE A 121 -5.49 -3.54 0.06
N ARG A 122 -6.57 -2.83 0.37
CA ARG A 122 -6.59 -1.86 1.48
C ARG A 122 -6.29 -2.52 2.82
N THR A 123 -6.98 -3.62 3.11
CA THR A 123 -6.72 -4.42 4.32
C THR A 123 -5.27 -4.93 4.36
N ALA A 124 -4.72 -5.36 3.23
CA ALA A 124 -3.33 -5.81 3.14
C ALA A 124 -2.33 -4.68 3.41
N VAL A 125 -2.62 -3.46 2.91
CA VAL A 125 -1.83 -2.26 3.20
C VAL A 125 -1.88 -1.95 4.70
N THR A 126 -3.07 -1.89 5.31
CA THR A 126 -3.22 -1.60 6.74
C THR A 126 -2.44 -2.58 7.61
N LEU A 127 -2.45 -3.88 7.26
CA LEU A 127 -1.73 -4.94 7.98
C LEU A 127 -0.22 -4.71 8.06
N VAL A 128 0.37 -3.99 7.10
CA VAL A 128 1.79 -3.64 7.11
C VAL A 128 2.00 -2.22 7.64
N GLU A 129 1.17 -1.28 7.25
CA GLU A 129 1.36 0.15 7.53
C GLU A 129 1.16 0.47 9.01
N VAL A 130 0.04 0.05 9.61
CA VAL A 130 -0.29 0.37 11.00
C VAL A 130 0.75 -0.20 11.97
N PRO A 131 1.11 -1.49 11.92
CA PRO A 131 2.10 -2.04 12.84
C PRO A 131 3.51 -1.51 12.61
N SER A 132 3.87 -1.19 11.35
CA SER A 132 5.20 -0.64 11.05
C SER A 132 5.37 0.78 11.60
N VAL A 133 4.37 1.66 11.48
CA VAL A 133 4.42 3.00 12.08
C VAL A 133 4.42 2.90 13.60
N ALA A 134 3.59 2.01 14.16
CA ALA A 134 3.52 1.79 15.60
C ALA A 134 4.84 1.29 16.20
N LEU A 135 5.65 0.54 15.45
CA LEU A 135 6.96 0.02 15.88
C LEU A 135 8.03 1.10 16.06
N LEU A 136 7.91 2.25 15.39
CA LEU A 136 8.96 3.28 15.39
C LEU A 136 9.32 3.81 16.79
N PRO A 137 8.36 4.13 17.68
CA PRO A 137 8.63 4.48 19.07
C PRO A 137 9.43 3.44 19.88
N ASP A 138 9.32 2.16 19.53
CA ASP A 138 10.05 1.08 20.21
C ASP A 138 11.52 1.01 19.72
N LEU A 139 11.77 1.38 18.46
CA LEU A 139 13.10 1.35 17.84
C LEU A 139 13.97 2.55 18.24
N VAL A 140 13.37 3.72 18.36
CA VAL A 140 14.08 4.97 18.62
C VAL A 140 13.40 5.67 19.80
N LYS A 141 14.16 6.11 20.81
CA LYS A 141 13.60 6.82 21.96
C LYS A 141 13.60 8.34 21.79
N ASP A 142 14.54 8.88 21.03
CA ASP A 142 14.69 10.31 20.77
C ASP A 142 13.67 10.80 19.73
N TYR A 143 13.01 11.91 20.01
CA TYR A 143 12.02 12.53 19.14
C TYR A 143 12.64 13.05 17.83
N ASP A 144 13.79 13.71 17.91
CA ASP A 144 14.45 14.30 16.74
C ASP A 144 14.96 13.22 15.79
N GLU A 145 15.40 12.10 16.36
CA GLU A 145 15.80 10.94 15.57
C GLU A 145 14.58 10.24 14.95
N ARG A 146 13.47 10.05 15.67
CA ARG A 146 12.21 9.52 15.10
C ARG A 146 11.75 10.32 13.89
N ASN A 147 11.85 11.64 13.95
CA ASN A 147 11.47 12.50 12.83
C ASN A 147 12.32 12.19 11.58
N LYS A 148 13.63 11.96 11.72
CA LYS A 148 14.50 11.57 10.60
C LYS A 148 14.07 10.24 9.96
N TRP A 149 13.67 9.27 10.77
CA TRP A 149 13.15 7.98 10.28
C TRP A 149 11.83 8.15 9.51
N LEU A 150 10.93 9.01 9.99
CA LEU A 150 9.69 9.33 9.29
C LEU A 150 9.94 10.06 7.97
N VAL A 151 10.85 11.05 7.96
CA VAL A 151 11.24 11.78 6.74
C VAL A 151 11.82 10.83 5.70
N LEU A 152 12.68 9.89 6.10
CA LEU A 152 13.22 8.88 5.19
C LEU A 152 12.10 8.00 4.62
N ARG A 153 11.23 7.47 5.48
CA ARG A 153 10.08 6.66 5.09
C ARG A 153 9.17 7.38 4.10
N HIS A 154 8.82 8.64 4.38
CA HIS A 154 7.94 9.41 3.51
C HIS A 154 8.62 9.72 2.17
N SER A 155 9.92 10.06 2.20
CA SER A 155 10.73 10.25 1.00
C SER A 155 10.74 8.99 0.12
N PHE A 156 11.04 7.82 0.67
CA PHE A 156 11.02 6.55 -0.07
C PHE A 156 9.64 6.22 -0.64
N GLY A 157 8.57 6.49 0.11
CA GLY A 157 7.20 6.30 -0.39
C GLY A 157 6.90 7.20 -1.59
N TRP A 158 7.24 8.49 -1.49
CA TRP A 158 7.07 9.44 -2.58
C TRP A 158 7.91 9.10 -3.81
N TYR A 159 9.22 8.94 -3.65
CA TYR A 159 10.12 8.67 -4.78
C TYR A 159 9.90 7.30 -5.38
N GLY A 160 9.65 6.28 -4.55
CA GLY A 160 9.37 4.93 -5.01
C GLY A 160 8.05 4.84 -5.79
N GLY A 161 7.00 5.48 -5.27
CA GLY A 161 5.70 5.52 -5.94
C GLY A 161 5.71 6.32 -7.25
N ASN A 162 6.24 7.55 -7.21
CA ASN A 162 6.31 8.40 -8.40
C ASN A 162 7.31 7.86 -9.42
N GLY A 163 8.45 7.30 -8.98
CA GLY A 163 9.45 6.72 -9.86
C GLY A 163 8.88 5.58 -10.71
N ILE A 164 8.14 4.66 -10.09
CA ILE A 164 7.43 3.60 -10.82
C ILE A 164 6.33 4.16 -11.72
N HIS A 165 5.64 5.21 -11.28
CA HIS A 165 4.63 5.85 -12.12
C HIS A 165 5.23 6.50 -13.37
N VAL A 166 6.38 7.18 -13.24
CA VAL A 166 7.14 7.75 -14.38
C VAL A 166 7.61 6.64 -15.31
N ILE A 167 8.13 5.52 -14.79
CA ILE A 167 8.52 4.37 -15.61
C ILE A 167 7.30 3.83 -16.35
N ASN A 168 6.17 3.65 -15.66
CA ASN A 168 4.93 3.20 -16.28
C ASN A 168 4.52 4.16 -17.40
N MET A 169 4.43 5.47 -17.13
CA MET A 169 4.06 6.45 -18.16
C MET A 169 5.07 6.52 -19.31
N ALA A 170 6.38 6.41 -19.05
CA ALA A 170 7.39 6.36 -20.10
C ALA A 170 7.24 5.12 -20.98
N ILE A 171 6.88 3.97 -20.40
CA ILE A 171 6.58 2.75 -21.15
C ILE A 171 5.28 2.92 -21.94
N TRP A 172 4.21 3.41 -21.33
CA TRP A 172 2.91 3.59 -21.99
C TRP A 172 2.99 4.63 -23.11
N VAL A 173 3.49 5.84 -22.83
CA VAL A 173 3.65 6.90 -23.84
C VAL A 173 4.72 6.53 -24.88
N GLY A 174 5.80 5.86 -24.47
CA GLY A 174 6.83 5.38 -25.38
C GLY A 174 6.38 4.21 -26.28
N ALA A 175 5.50 3.34 -25.79
CA ALA A 175 4.95 2.22 -26.55
C ALA A 175 3.78 2.62 -27.46
N PHE A 176 2.97 3.61 -27.06
CA PHE A 176 1.81 4.08 -27.84
C PHE A 176 2.08 5.34 -28.67
N GLY A 177 3.30 5.89 -28.61
CA GLY A 177 3.76 6.97 -29.48
C GLY A 177 3.21 8.34 -29.10
N VAL A 178 4.08 9.35 -29.23
CA VAL A 178 3.63 10.75 -29.36
C VAL A 178 2.82 10.81 -30.65
N ALA A 179 1.55 11.23 -30.56
CA ALA A 179 0.73 11.48 -31.73
C ALA A 179 1.50 12.39 -32.71
N SER A 180 1.89 11.81 -33.85
CA SER A 180 2.39 12.52 -35.03
C SER A 180 1.23 13.16 -35.77
#